data_AF-A0A6I4NWN8-F1
#
_entry.id   AF-A0A6I4NWN8-F1
#
_cell.length_a   1.000
_cell.length_b   1.000
_cell.length_c   1.000
_cell.angle_alpha   90.00
_cell.angle_beta   90.00
_cell.angle_gamma   90.00
#
_symmetry.space_group_name_H-M   'P 1'
#
loop_
_entity.id
_entity.type
_entity.pdbx_description
1 polymer ?
#
loop_
_entity_poly.entity_id
_entity_poly.type
_entity_poly.pdbx_seq_one_letter_code
_entity_poly.pdbx_strand_id
1 'polypeptide(L)'
;MASKGDEQPLDVWSDKAGLWGMLAGVITAALIAVPLSGAFAFATHPNSQLLFSGKLNEASQAGFAIFWWLATLLLLALPFLVGFGIAKLSFKGLAIVGGIVVVFIIALLVLGQLFLFV
;
A
#
# COMPACT_ATOMS: atom_id res chain seq x y z
N MET A 1 -18.29 -49.77 25.92
CA MET A 1 -17.46 -49.04 24.93
C MET A 1 -17.94 -47.60 24.93
N ALA A 2 -17.20 -46.70 25.59
CA ALA A 2 -17.55 -45.28 25.67
C ALA A 2 -17.01 -44.56 24.43
N SER A 3 -17.89 -43.82 23.74
CA SER A 3 -17.54 -42.94 22.63
C SER A 3 -16.56 -41.87 23.13
N LYS A 4 -15.37 -41.84 22.56
CA LYS A 4 -14.41 -40.74 22.76
C LYS A 4 -15.02 -39.51 22.11
N GLY A 5 -15.42 -38.54 22.93
CA GLY A 5 -15.84 -37.23 22.46
C GLY A 5 -14.71 -36.58 21.68
N ASP A 6 -15.02 -36.20 20.45
CA ASP A 6 -14.18 -35.40 19.57
C ASP A 6 -14.01 -34.00 20.19
N GLU A 7 -13.00 -33.83 21.03
CA GLU A 7 -12.52 -32.53 21.47
C GLU A 7 -11.73 -31.88 20.33
N GLN A 8 -12.43 -31.43 19.28
CA GLN A 8 -11.83 -30.51 18.32
C GLN A 8 -11.63 -29.16 19.02
N PRO A 9 -10.39 -28.63 19.10
CA PRO A 9 -10.16 -27.30 19.65
C PRO A 9 -10.86 -26.29 18.75
N LEU A 10 -11.99 -25.79 19.24
CA LEU A 10 -12.77 -24.70 18.67
C LEU A 10 -11.83 -23.56 18.26
N ASP A 11 -11.81 -23.26 16.96
CA ASP A 11 -10.83 -22.42 16.27
C ASP A 11 -11.03 -20.91 16.51
N VAL A 12 -11.46 -20.52 17.71
CA VAL A 12 -11.85 -19.14 18.10
C VAL A 12 -10.77 -18.08 17.78
N TRP A 13 -9.53 -18.50 17.56
CA TRP A 13 -8.40 -17.66 17.13
C TRP A 13 -8.44 -17.24 15.65
N SER A 14 -9.04 -18.06 14.77
CA SER A 14 -9.16 -17.86 13.33
C SER A 14 -10.07 -16.67 12.97
N ASP A 15 -11.26 -16.61 13.58
CA ASP A 15 -12.25 -15.55 13.31
C ASP A 15 -11.78 -14.17 13.80
N LYS A 16 -11.08 -14.12 14.94
CA LYS A 16 -10.55 -12.84 15.46
C LYS A 16 -9.42 -12.30 14.60
N ALA A 17 -8.55 -13.16 14.05
CA ALA A 17 -7.45 -12.72 13.19
C ALA A 17 -7.94 -11.99 11.94
N GLY A 18 -9.04 -12.46 11.34
CA GLY A 18 -9.71 -11.77 10.22
C GLY A 18 -10.20 -10.37 10.59
N LEU A 19 -10.85 -10.23 11.74
CA LEU A 19 -11.37 -8.94 12.22
C LEU A 19 -10.24 -7.94 12.54
N TRP A 20 -9.15 -8.42 13.16
CA TRP A 20 -7.97 -7.60 13.43
C TRP A 20 -7.27 -7.13 12.16
N GLY A 21 -7.19 -7.99 11.14
CA GLY A 21 -6.69 -7.61 9.83
C GLY A 21 -7.58 -6.57 9.14
N MET A 22 -8.90 -6.77 9.14
CA MET A 22 -9.83 -5.77 8.59
C MET A 22 -9.68 -4.40 9.26
N LEU A 23 -9.60 -4.36 10.60
CA LEU A 23 -9.41 -3.12 11.35
C LEU A 23 -8.08 -2.45 11.00
N ALA A 24 -7.00 -3.22 10.91
CA ALA A 24 -5.70 -2.69 10.52
C ALA A 24 -5.70 -2.14 9.09
N GLY A 25 -6.43 -2.79 8.16
CA GLY A 25 -6.65 -2.27 6.82
C GLY A 25 -7.40 -0.95 6.82
N VAL A 26 -8.49 -0.84 7.60
CA VAL A 26 -9.26 0.41 7.73
C VAL A 26 -8.43 1.55 8.31
N ILE A 27 -7.66 1.28 9.37
CA ILE A 27 -6.75 2.27 9.96
C ILE A 27 -5.70 2.71 8.92
N THR A 28 -5.12 1.75 8.20
CA THR A 28 -4.16 2.04 7.14
C THR A 28 -4.79 2.94 6.07
N ALA A 29 -5.99 2.61 5.59
CA ALA A 29 -6.74 3.40 4.61
C ALA A 29 -6.98 4.84 5.09
N ALA A 30 -7.36 5.01 6.36
CA ALA A 30 -7.55 6.33 6.95
C ALA A 30 -6.25 7.14 6.98
N LEU A 31 -5.12 6.53 7.38
CA LEU A 31 -3.81 7.18 7.45
C LEU A 31 -3.30 7.62 6.07
N ILE A 32 -3.54 6.81 5.04
CA ILE A 32 -3.08 7.11 3.68
C ILE A 32 -4.07 7.96 2.88
N ALA A 33 -5.25 8.28 3.41
CA ALA A 33 -6.30 8.95 2.64
C ALA A 33 -5.82 10.29 2.05
N VAL A 34 -5.10 11.09 2.85
CA VAL A 34 -4.53 12.37 2.42
C VAL A 34 -3.50 12.18 1.31
N PRO A 35 -2.41 11.39 1.48
CA PRO A 35 -1.43 11.20 0.40
C PRO A 35 -2.03 10.50 -0.84
N LEU A 36 -3.00 9.59 -0.67
CA LEU A 36 -3.71 8.96 -1.79
C LEU A 36 -4.48 9.99 -2.62
N SER A 37 -5.18 10.92 -1.96
CA SER A 37 -5.91 12.00 -2.65
C SER A 37 -4.97 12.93 -3.43
N GLY A 38 -3.82 13.27 -2.85
CA GLY A 38 -2.80 14.08 -3.52
C GLY A 38 -2.20 13.38 -4.73
N ALA A 39 -1.81 12.11 -4.58
CA ALA A 39 -1.28 11.31 -5.68
C ALA A 39 -2.28 11.20 -6.83
N PHE A 40 -3.56 10.93 -6.53
CA PHE A 40 -4.60 10.84 -7.55
C PHE A 40 -4.86 12.19 -8.23
N ALA A 41 -4.85 13.30 -7.47
CA ALA A 41 -5.01 14.63 -8.02
C ALA A 41 -3.88 14.98 -9.02
N PHE A 42 -2.63 14.68 -8.67
CA PHE A 42 -1.49 14.89 -9.55
C PHE A 42 -1.51 13.98 -10.78
N ALA A 43 -1.95 12.72 -10.61
CA ALA A 43 -2.08 11.76 -11.71
C ALA A 43 -3.12 12.18 -12.77
N THR A 44 -4.20 12.81 -12.32
CA THR A 44 -5.32 13.25 -13.19
C THR A 44 -5.13 14.65 -13.76
N HIS A 45 -4.24 15.46 -13.19
CA HIS A 45 -3.96 16.82 -13.64
C HIS A 45 -2.45 17.01 -13.90
N PRO A 46 -1.92 16.56 -15.04
CA PRO A 46 -0.48 16.62 -15.33
C PRO A 46 0.10 18.05 -15.34
N ASN A 47 -0.72 19.06 -15.63
CA ASN A 47 -0.33 20.47 -15.57
C ASN A 47 0.05 20.93 -14.15
N SER A 48 -0.31 20.17 -13.11
CA SER A 48 0.09 20.43 -11.72
C SER A 48 1.61 20.29 -11.50
N GLN A 49 2.37 19.76 -12.47
CA GLN A 49 3.83 19.79 -12.46
C GLN A 49 4.42 21.19 -12.23
N LEU A 50 3.68 22.25 -12.61
CA LEU A 50 4.08 23.65 -12.41
C LEU A 50 4.13 24.07 -10.93
N LEU A 51 3.39 23.36 -10.05
CA LEU A 51 3.38 23.62 -8.60
C LEU A 51 4.73 23.29 -7.93
N PHE A 52 5.61 22.57 -8.63
CA PHE A 52 6.92 22.18 -8.14
C PHE A 52 8.01 23.18 -8.54
N SER A 53 7.67 24.47 -8.59
CA SER A 53 8.58 25.60 -8.80
C SER A 53 9.51 25.46 -10.02
N GLY A 54 8.98 24.90 -11.10
CA GLY A 54 9.75 24.66 -12.33
C GLY A 54 10.81 23.56 -12.24
N LYS A 55 10.94 22.84 -11.11
CA LYS A 55 11.86 21.70 -10.99
C LYS A 55 11.48 20.54 -11.91
N LEU A 56 10.22 20.50 -12.33
CA LEU A 56 9.66 19.44 -13.19
C LEU A 56 9.39 19.95 -14.61
N ASN A 57 9.95 21.10 -14.99
CA ASN A 57 9.63 21.72 -16.28
C ASN A 57 10.25 20.94 -17.45
N GLU A 58 11.32 20.19 -17.18
CA GLU A 58 12.02 19.30 -18.12
C GLU A 58 11.39 17.89 -18.14
N ALA A 59 10.59 17.56 -17.13
CA ALA A 59 9.85 16.30 -17.07
C ALA A 59 8.71 16.28 -18.08
N SER A 60 8.60 15.18 -18.84
CA SER A 60 7.44 14.98 -19.71
C SER A 60 6.15 14.87 -18.89
N GLN A 61 5.07 15.52 -19.34
CA GLN A 61 3.75 15.43 -18.69
C GLN A 61 3.27 13.97 -18.55
N ALA A 62 3.58 13.13 -19.54
CA ALA A 62 3.27 11.71 -19.49
C ALA A 62 4.03 10.99 -18.38
N GLY A 63 5.33 11.25 -18.22
CA GLY A 63 6.14 10.70 -17.14
C GLY A 63 5.65 11.11 -15.76
N PHE A 64 5.30 12.40 -15.60
CA PHE A 64 4.69 12.90 -14.37
C PHE A 64 3.38 12.17 -14.04
N ALA A 65 2.47 12.06 -15.01
CA ALA A 65 1.20 11.37 -14.81
C ALA A 65 1.39 9.88 -14.45
N ILE A 66 2.27 9.17 -15.18
CA ILE A 66 2.56 7.75 -14.94
C ILE A 66 3.11 7.54 -13.52
N PHE A 67 4.06 8.37 -13.08
CA PHE A 67 4.61 8.30 -11.74
C PHE A 67 3.51 8.40 -10.66
N TRP A 68 2.63 9.39 -10.79
CA TRP A 68 1.56 9.59 -9.81
C TRP A 68 0.46 8.52 -9.88
N TRP A 69 0.18 7.94 -11.05
CA TRP A 69 -0.69 6.77 -11.17
C TRP A 69 -0.11 5.55 -10.45
N LEU A 70 1.19 5.30 -10.60
CA LEU A 70 1.88 4.22 -9.89
C LEU A 70 1.82 4.43 -8.37
N ALA A 71 2.10 5.67 -7.91
CA ALA A 71 1.99 6.02 -6.50
C ALA A 71 0.54 5.82 -5.97
N THR A 72 -0.46 6.23 -6.76
CA THR A 72 -1.88 6.06 -6.41
C THR A 72 -2.26 4.59 -6.26
N LEU A 73 -1.87 3.74 -7.22
CA LEU A 73 -2.19 2.31 -7.18
C LEU A 73 -1.51 1.62 -6.00
N LEU A 74 -0.27 2.00 -5.66
CA LEU A 74 0.41 1.47 -4.49
C LEU A 74 -0.29 1.89 -3.19
N LEU A 75 -0.62 3.17 -3.05
CA LEU A 75 -1.35 3.67 -1.90
C LEU A 75 -2.68 2.94 -1.79
N LEU A 76 -3.43 2.78 -2.89
CA LEU A 76 -4.69 2.04 -2.88
C LEU A 76 -4.54 0.57 -2.46
N ALA A 77 -3.42 -0.08 -2.78
CA ALA A 77 -3.17 -1.47 -2.42
C ALA A 77 -2.77 -1.67 -0.93
N LEU A 78 -2.15 -0.67 -0.29
CA LEU A 78 -1.62 -0.77 1.07
C LEU A 78 -2.61 -1.26 2.13
N PRO A 79 -3.87 -0.75 2.20
CA PRO A 79 -4.86 -1.21 3.18
C PRO A 79 -5.13 -2.71 3.12
N PHE A 80 -5.20 -3.26 1.90
CA PHE A 80 -5.42 -4.68 1.67
C PHE A 80 -4.18 -5.49 2.02
N LEU A 81 -3.00 -4.99 1.66
CA LEU A 81 -1.72 -5.63 1.94
C LEU A 81 -1.50 -5.76 3.46
N VAL A 82 -1.75 -4.69 4.21
CA VAL A 82 -1.64 -4.67 5.68
C VAL A 82 -2.73 -5.53 6.31
N GLY A 83 -3.97 -5.40 5.87
CA GLY A 83 -5.09 -6.16 6.45
C GLY A 83 -4.97 -7.66 6.21
N PHE A 84 -4.61 -8.07 4.99
CA PHE A 84 -4.32 -9.47 4.65
C PHE A 84 -3.09 -9.99 5.40
N GLY A 85 -2.02 -9.17 5.47
CA GLY A 85 -0.80 -9.53 6.17
C GLY A 85 -1.03 -9.87 7.63
N ILE A 86 -1.83 -9.07 8.33
CA ILE A 86 -2.17 -9.29 9.73
C ILE A 86 -3.14 -10.46 9.91
N ALA A 87 -4.12 -10.63 9.01
CA ALA A 87 -5.12 -11.69 9.14
C ALA A 87 -4.60 -13.09 8.81
N LYS A 88 -3.62 -13.21 7.89
CA LYS A 88 -3.32 -14.49 7.24
C LYS A 88 -1.83 -14.83 7.11
N LEU A 89 -0.90 -13.89 7.31
CA LEU A 89 0.53 -14.19 7.14
C LEU A 89 1.23 -14.55 8.45
N SER A 90 2.13 -15.53 8.37
CA SER A 90 3.12 -15.77 9.42
C SER A 90 4.12 -14.61 9.47
N PHE A 91 4.86 -14.46 10.58
CA PHE A 91 5.87 -13.40 10.75
C PHE A 91 6.88 -13.34 9.59
N LYS A 92 7.21 -14.50 9.01
CA LYS A 92 8.06 -14.60 7.80
C LYS A 92 7.39 -14.00 6.56
N GLY A 93 6.11 -14.28 6.35
CA GLY A 93 5.33 -13.71 5.25
C GLY A 93 5.18 -12.19 5.38
N LEU A 94 4.94 -11.70 6.61
CA LEU A 94 4.86 -10.26 6.87
C LEU A 94 6.18 -9.54 6.57
N ALA A 95 7.32 -10.14 6.91
CA ALA A 95 8.64 -9.59 6.62
C ALA A 95 8.92 -9.51 5.10
N ILE A 96 8.51 -10.51 4.32
CA ILE A 96 8.66 -10.51 2.85
C ILE A 96 7.81 -9.39 2.23
N VAL A 97 6.55 -9.29 2.64
CA VAL A 97 5.63 -8.24 2.17
C VAL A 97 6.16 -6.86 2.52
N GLY A 98 6.63 -6.66 3.76
CA GLY A 98 7.29 -5.42 4.17
C GLY A 98 8.52 -5.10 3.32
N GLY A 99 9.34 -6.10 3.00
CA GLY A 99 10.50 -5.95 2.11
C GLY A 99 10.11 -5.50 0.70
N ILE A 100 9.07 -6.08 0.11
CA ILE A 100 8.55 -5.67 -1.21
C ILE A 100 8.10 -4.20 -1.16
N VAL A 101 7.37 -3.79 -0.13
CA VAL A 101 6.94 -2.39 0.05
C VAL A 101 8.15 -1.46 0.14
N VAL A 102 9.18 -1.81 0.91
CA VAL A 102 10.41 -1.00 1.02
C VAL A 102 11.11 -0.88 -0.33
N VAL A 103 11.30 -1.99 -1.05
CA VAL A 103 11.91 -1.98 -2.39
C VAL A 103 11.09 -1.11 -3.35
N PHE A 104 9.77 -1.17 -3.27
CA PHE A 104 8.90 -0.37 -4.13
C PHE A 104 8.92 1.11 -3.77
N ILE A 105 8.99 1.47 -2.48
CA ILE A 105 9.22 2.86 -2.04
C ILE A 105 10.55 3.37 -2.60
N ILE A 106 11.62 2.56 -2.52
CA ILE A 106 12.91 2.90 -3.12
C ILE A 106 12.77 3.10 -4.63
N ALA A 107 12.05 2.21 -5.33
CA ALA A 107 11.80 2.35 -6.76
C ALA A 107 11.03 3.65 -7.08
N LEU A 108 10.06 4.05 -6.25
CA LEU A 108 9.36 5.34 -6.38
C LEU A 108 10.28 6.52 -6.09
N LEU A 109 11.18 6.44 -5.11
CA LEU A 109 12.18 7.48 -4.85
C LEU A 109 13.15 7.61 -6.03
N VAL A 110 13.59 6.48 -6.61
CA VAL A 110 14.45 6.46 -7.80
C VAL A 110 13.71 6.99 -9.02
N LEU A 111 12.46 6.58 -9.26
CA LEU A 111 11.64 7.14 -10.34
C LEU A 111 11.44 8.65 -10.13
N GLY A 112 11.15 9.08 -8.90
CA GLY A 112 11.10 10.48 -8.53
C GLY A 112 12.42 11.18 -8.85
N GLN A 113 13.57 10.58 -8.57
CA GLN A 113 14.85 11.17 -8.96
C GLN A 113 15.01 11.28 -10.48
N LEU A 114 14.71 10.21 -11.22
CA LEU A 114 14.88 10.17 -12.68
C LEU A 114 13.91 11.09 -13.44
N PHE A 115 12.72 11.34 -12.89
CA PHE A 115 11.69 12.15 -13.53
C PHE A 115 11.53 13.55 -12.92
N LEU A 116 12.11 13.84 -11.75
CA LEU A 116 11.99 15.14 -11.08
C LEU A 116 13.30 15.95 -11.00
N PHE A 117 14.44 15.35 -11.36
CA PHE A 117 15.76 15.99 -11.31
C PHE A 117 16.58 15.82 -12.61
N VAL A 118 15.93 15.40 -13.70
CA VAL A 118 16.48 15.52 -15.06
C VAL A 118 15.98 16.81 -15.66
#